data_AF-A0A816GUG2-F1
#
_entry.id   AF-A0A816GUG2-F1
#
_cell.length_a   1.000
_cell.length_b   1.000
_cell.length_c   1.000
_cell.angle_alpha   90.00
_cell.angle_beta   90.00
_cell.angle_gamma   90.00
#
_symmetry.space_group_name_H-M   'P 1'
#
loop_
_entity.id
_entity.type
_entity.pdbx_description
1 polymer ?
#
loop_
_entity_poly.entity_id
_entity_poly.type
_entity_poly.pdbx_seq_one_letter_code
_entity_poly.pdbx_strand_id
1 'polypeptide(L)'
;MSHSNYRYFSLQDDEPTTNPTGTDNILIWLDEKALDSTSPNTQLMIDMLKSISNINCKLYNSAELFLAEANTIARTGRVILVTSGWFAERLFPELSISLLRAISVICIFCKDSRNYQYLQKRYRKIVGVFTEEQYLKEAIEDELNPSSEFFVTDQHLSPHFVLSDDREEFKFYKQYIELLQNYPWTSDNRKTMLDE
;
A
#
# COMPACT_ATOMS: atom_id res chain seq x y z
N MET A 1 17.46 -6.76 30.23
CA MET A 1 17.99 -7.79 29.31
C MET A 1 16.98 -7.94 28.19
N SER A 2 17.47 -7.75 26.96
CA SER A 2 16.72 -7.55 25.72
C SER A 2 15.96 -8.80 25.27
N HIS A 3 14.71 -8.62 24.84
CA HIS A 3 14.03 -9.56 23.94
C HIS A 3 13.38 -8.74 22.83
N SER A 4 14.19 -8.37 21.84
CA SER A 4 13.70 -7.85 20.56
C SER A 4 12.98 -8.97 19.82
N ASN A 5 11.64 -8.98 19.85
CA ASN A 5 10.85 -9.95 19.09
C ASN A 5 10.40 -9.33 17.76
N TYR A 6 11.34 -9.21 16.82
CA TYR A 6 11.04 -9.01 15.40
C TYR A 6 11.84 -10.01 14.57
N ARG A 7 11.29 -10.46 13.44
CA ARG A 7 12.01 -11.33 12.49
C ARG A 7 12.26 -10.56 11.21
N TYR A 8 13.54 -10.50 10.83
CA TYR A 8 14.01 -9.94 9.56
C TYR A 8 14.25 -11.08 8.58
N PHE A 9 13.79 -10.92 7.34
CA PHE A 9 14.11 -11.82 6.25
C PHE A 9 14.63 -10.99 5.07
N SER A 10 15.94 -11.10 4.81
CA SER A 10 16.55 -10.60 3.57
C SER A 10 16.49 -11.71 2.54
N LEU A 11 16.04 -11.41 1.33
CA LEU A 11 16.18 -12.33 0.19
C LEU A 11 17.38 -11.87 -0.63
N GLN A 12 18.58 -12.16 -0.14
CA GLN A 12 19.85 -12.10 -0.89
C GLN A 12 20.98 -12.65 -0.01
N ASP A 13 21.09 -13.98 0.07
CA ASP A 13 22.36 -14.64 0.37
C ASP A 13 22.84 -15.28 -0.94
N ASP A 14 23.61 -14.52 -1.74
CA ASP A 14 24.71 -15.01 -2.59
C ASP A 14 25.40 -13.84 -3.33
N GLU A 15 26.70 -13.70 -3.05
CA GLU A 15 27.77 -12.91 -3.69
C GLU A 15 27.62 -11.41 -4.06
N PRO A 16 28.71 -10.61 -3.93
CA PRO A 16 28.70 -9.18 -4.20
C PRO A 16 28.79 -8.93 -5.71
N THR A 17 27.64 -8.86 -6.38
CA THR A 17 27.57 -8.26 -7.72
C THR A 17 27.22 -6.78 -7.59
N THR A 18 28.21 -5.95 -7.91
CA THR A 18 28.13 -4.51 -8.03
C THR A 18 27.07 -4.11 -9.05
N ASN A 19 25.92 -3.60 -8.59
CA ASN A 19 25.09 -2.59 -9.27
C ASN A 19 24.16 -1.93 -8.24
N PRO A 20 24.38 -0.66 -7.84
CA PRO A 20 23.51 0.05 -6.91
C PRO A 20 22.34 0.66 -7.67
N THR A 21 21.33 -0.14 -8.02
CA THR A 21 20.08 0.34 -8.64
C THR A 21 18.81 -0.22 -8.00
N GLY A 22 18.91 -0.99 -6.91
CA GLY A 22 17.74 -1.47 -6.18
C GLY A 22 17.12 -0.35 -5.33
N THR A 23 15.92 0.10 -5.66
CA THR A 23 15.07 0.80 -4.68
C THR A 23 14.88 -0.13 -3.47
N ASP A 24 15.33 0.30 -2.28
CA ASP A 24 15.12 -0.41 -1.02
C ASP A 24 13.63 -0.40 -0.63
N ASN A 25 12.85 -1.23 -1.32
CA ASN A 25 11.44 -1.46 -1.02
C ASN A 25 11.35 -2.35 0.22
N ILE A 26 10.50 -1.95 1.17
CA ILE A 26 10.26 -2.72 2.39
C ILE A 26 8.78 -3.02 2.52
N LEU A 27 8.47 -4.31 2.66
CA LEU A 27 7.17 -4.82 3.04
C LEU A 27 7.15 -5.04 4.54
N ILE A 28 6.25 -4.38 5.22
CA ILE A 28 6.07 -4.51 6.66
C ILE A 28 4.76 -5.25 6.90
N TRP A 29 4.80 -6.43 7.50
CA TRP A 29 3.61 -7.05 8.07
C TRP A 29 3.56 -6.77 9.56
N LEU A 30 2.55 -6.00 9.99
CA LEU A 30 2.34 -5.58 11.35
C LEU A 30 1.00 -6.10 11.87
N ASP A 31 1.05 -7.12 12.71
CA ASP A 31 -0.12 -7.72 13.35
C ASP A 31 0.30 -8.47 14.61
N GLU A 32 -0.53 -8.52 15.66
CA GLU A 32 -0.23 -9.27 16.89
C GLU A 32 0.19 -10.72 16.64
N LYS A 33 -0.34 -11.34 15.58
CA LYS A 33 -0.07 -12.72 15.20
C LYS A 33 1.01 -12.88 14.12
N ALA A 34 1.66 -11.79 13.69
CA ALA A 34 2.64 -11.83 12.59
C ALA A 34 3.85 -12.75 12.87
N LEU A 35 4.15 -13.03 14.14
CA LEU A 35 5.24 -13.93 14.55
C LEU A 35 4.76 -15.29 15.07
N ASP A 36 3.45 -15.56 15.01
CA ASP A 36 2.88 -16.84 15.45
C ASP A 36 3.07 -17.93 14.39
N SER A 37 4.27 -18.52 14.36
CA SER A 37 4.59 -19.62 13.42
C SER A 37 3.85 -20.93 13.70
N THR A 38 2.98 -20.98 14.72
CA THR A 38 2.16 -22.17 15.00
C THR A 38 0.82 -22.14 14.26
N SER A 39 0.39 -20.96 13.82
CA SER A 39 -0.83 -20.77 13.03
C SER A 39 -0.56 -21.08 11.55
N PRO A 40 -1.25 -22.08 10.95
CA PRO A 40 -1.07 -22.41 9.53
C PRO A 40 -1.35 -21.21 8.61
N ASN A 41 -2.36 -20.41 8.93
CA ASN A 41 -2.72 -19.21 8.17
C ASN A 41 -1.63 -18.14 8.26
N THR A 42 -1.01 -17.98 9.44
CA THR A 42 0.11 -17.06 9.62
C THR A 42 1.29 -17.51 8.78
N GLN A 43 1.62 -18.81 8.79
CA GLN A 43 2.73 -19.34 8.00
C GLN A 43 2.50 -19.17 6.50
N LEU A 44 1.29 -19.47 6.01
CA LEU A 44 0.92 -19.28 4.60
C LEU A 44 1.08 -17.81 4.18
N MET A 45 0.60 -16.88 5.00
CA MET A 45 0.78 -15.45 4.78
C MET A 45 2.27 -15.07 4.70
N ILE A 46 3.11 -15.57 5.61
CA ILE A 46 4.57 -15.31 5.59
C ILE A 46 5.18 -15.81 4.27
N ASP A 47 4.84 -17.03 3.88
CA ASP A 47 5.40 -17.66 2.67
C ASP A 47 4.97 -16.92 1.41
N MET A 48 3.70 -16.47 1.37
CA MET A 48 3.17 -15.64 0.29
C MET A 48 3.87 -14.28 0.22
N LEU A 49 4.05 -13.56 1.34
CA LEU A 49 4.76 -12.28 1.36
C LEU A 49 6.25 -12.43 1.00
N LYS A 50 6.88 -13.55 1.39
CA LYS A 50 8.26 -13.89 0.99
C LYS A 50 8.40 -14.27 -0.47
N SER A 51 7.32 -14.71 -1.13
CA SER A 51 7.35 -15.04 -2.55
C SER A 51 7.41 -13.82 -3.47
N ILE A 52 7.17 -12.62 -2.92
CA ILE A 52 7.17 -11.36 -3.67
C ILE A 52 8.63 -10.95 -3.93
N SER A 53 9.00 -10.84 -5.19
CA SER A 53 10.36 -10.45 -5.60
C SER A 53 10.64 -8.97 -5.35
N ASN A 54 11.93 -8.60 -5.20
CA ASN A 54 12.40 -7.21 -5.12
C ASN A 54 11.83 -6.40 -3.92
N ILE A 55 11.53 -7.08 -2.82
CA ILE A 55 11.08 -6.44 -1.58
C ILE A 55 11.62 -7.16 -0.34
N ASN A 56 12.07 -6.38 0.64
CA ASN A 56 12.52 -6.92 1.92
C ASN A 56 11.32 -7.01 2.88
N CYS A 57 11.07 -8.18 3.44
CA CYS A 57 9.94 -8.40 4.35
C CYS A 57 10.36 -8.28 5.83
N LYS A 58 9.65 -7.44 6.57
CA LYS A 58 9.80 -7.26 8.02
C LYS A 58 8.50 -7.59 8.75
N LEU A 59 8.60 -8.38 9.81
CA LEU A 59 7.47 -8.80 10.63
C LEU A 59 7.52 -8.14 12.00
N TYR A 60 6.42 -7.49 12.40
CA TYR A 60 6.25 -6.89 13.72
C TYR A 60 4.96 -7.40 14.36
N ASN A 61 5.04 -7.80 15.63
CA ASN A 61 3.88 -8.22 16.42
C ASN A 61 3.44 -7.19 17.46
N SER A 62 4.08 -6.03 17.49
CA SER A 62 3.82 -4.98 18.46
C SER A 62 3.91 -3.62 17.79
N ALA A 63 2.92 -2.78 18.08
CA ALA A 63 2.90 -1.39 17.65
C ALA A 63 4.08 -0.62 18.24
N GLU A 64 4.44 -0.89 19.49
CA GLU A 64 5.56 -0.24 20.18
C GLU A 64 6.89 -0.54 19.47
N LEU A 65 7.13 -1.80 19.09
CA LEU A 65 8.34 -2.20 18.36
C LEU A 65 8.41 -1.53 16.99
N PHE A 66 7.28 -1.51 16.27
CA PHE A 66 7.18 -0.83 14.98
C PHE A 66 7.43 0.69 15.11
N LEU A 67 6.84 1.34 16.11
CA LEU A 67 7.02 2.77 16.37
C LEU A 67 8.43 3.11 16.85
N ALA A 68 9.09 2.22 17.59
CA ALA A 68 10.49 2.41 18.00
C ALA A 68 11.45 2.48 16.80
N GLU A 69 11.13 1.76 15.71
CA GLU A 69 11.89 1.79 14.46
C GLU A 69 11.42 2.84 13.45
N ALA A 70 10.42 3.67 13.81
CA ALA A 70 9.79 4.63 12.89
C ALA A 70 10.79 5.54 12.19
N ASN A 71 11.82 6.02 12.88
CA ASN A 71 12.85 6.90 12.30
C ASN A 71 13.72 6.17 11.26
N THR A 72 14.00 4.89 11.49
CA THR A 72 14.75 4.06 10.53
C THR A 72 13.89 3.79 9.32
N ILE A 73 12.64 3.35 9.53
CA ILE A 73 11.66 3.10 8.47
C ILE A 73 11.41 4.37 7.64
N ALA A 74 11.33 5.54 8.29
CA ALA A 74 11.11 6.80 7.60
C ALA A 74 12.26 7.23 6.68
N ARG A 75 13.44 6.64 6.84
CA ARG A 75 14.62 6.87 6.01
C ARG A 75 14.81 5.80 4.93
N THR A 76 14.07 4.70 5.02
CA THR A 76 14.06 3.68 3.97
C THR A 76 13.23 4.17 2.77
N GLY A 77 13.39 3.51 1.62
CA GLY A 77 12.71 3.87 0.38
C GLY A 77 11.19 3.68 0.46
N ARG A 78 10.63 2.93 -0.49
CA ARG A 78 9.18 2.72 -0.53
C ARG A 78 8.77 1.71 0.55
N VAL A 79 7.84 2.11 1.42
CA VAL A 79 7.32 1.22 2.48
C VAL A 79 5.89 0.81 2.15
N ILE A 80 5.65 -0.50 2.07
CA ILE A 80 4.32 -1.11 1.94
C ILE A 80 3.96 -1.69 3.31
N LEU A 81 2.85 -1.24 3.91
CA LEU A 81 2.39 -1.73 5.21
C LEU A 81 1.19 -2.66 5.04
N VAL A 82 1.33 -3.89 5.49
CA VAL A 82 0.24 -4.86 5.62
C VAL A 82 -0.13 -4.98 7.10
N THR A 83 -1.41 -4.87 7.44
CA THR A 83 -1.89 -5.00 8.82
C THR A 83 -3.31 -5.53 8.87
N SER A 84 -3.80 -6.01 10.02
CA SER A 84 -5.22 -6.35 10.17
C SER A 84 -6.07 -5.12 10.46
N GLY A 85 -7.37 -5.22 10.21
CA GLY A 85 -8.30 -4.12 10.42
C GLY A 85 -8.34 -3.63 11.86
N TRP A 86 -8.43 -4.54 12.82
CA TRP A 86 -8.45 -4.19 14.24
C TRP A 86 -7.12 -3.57 14.70
N PHE A 87 -5.99 -4.06 14.18
CA PHE A 87 -4.69 -3.50 14.51
C PHE A 87 -4.52 -2.08 13.91
N ALA A 88 -4.97 -1.88 12.68
CA ALA A 88 -5.01 -0.58 12.01
C ALA A 88 -5.81 0.46 12.81
N GLU A 89 -7.00 0.11 13.30
CA GLU A 89 -7.85 1.01 14.10
C GLU A 89 -7.13 1.57 15.32
N ARG A 90 -6.35 0.72 15.99
CA ARG A 90 -5.59 1.10 17.19
C ARG A 90 -4.31 1.86 16.84
N LEU A 91 -3.62 1.46 15.78
CA LEU A 91 -2.31 2.00 15.44
C LEU A 91 -2.40 3.37 14.75
N PHE A 92 -3.31 3.54 13.79
CA PHE A 92 -3.28 4.71 12.90
C PHE A 92 -3.46 6.06 13.60
N PRO A 93 -4.26 6.19 14.68
CA PRO A 93 -4.31 7.42 15.48
C PRO A 93 -2.96 7.82 16.09
N GLU A 94 -2.09 6.84 16.38
CA GLU A 94 -0.80 7.04 17.06
C GLU A 94 0.37 7.25 16.07
N LEU A 95 0.14 7.09 14.76
CA LEU A 95 1.20 7.24 13.78
C LEU A 95 1.61 8.72 13.63
N SER A 96 2.91 8.98 13.79
CA SER A 96 3.46 10.30 13.52
C SER A 96 3.32 10.68 12.04
N ILE A 97 3.24 11.98 11.75
CA ILE A 97 3.15 12.51 10.38
C ILE A 97 4.34 12.05 9.53
N SER A 98 5.54 12.00 10.11
CA SER A 98 6.76 11.56 9.42
C SER A 98 6.68 10.09 8.99
N LEU A 99 6.22 9.21 9.88
CA LEU A 99 6.05 7.80 9.58
C LEU A 99 4.94 7.57 8.56
N LEU A 100 3.81 8.28 8.70
CA LEU A 100 2.73 8.26 7.72
C LEU A 100 3.20 8.70 6.33
N ARG A 101 4.14 9.66 6.23
CA ARG A 101 4.69 10.09 4.93
C ARG A 101 5.55 9.01 4.29
N ALA A 102 6.35 8.29 5.08
CA ALA A 102 7.22 7.23 4.60
C ALA A 102 6.47 5.98 4.13
N ILE A 103 5.38 5.62 4.81
CA ILE A 103 4.48 4.55 4.35
C ILE A 103 3.88 4.98 3.02
N SER A 104 4.20 4.28 1.94
CA SER A 104 3.70 4.62 0.60
C SER A 104 2.25 4.18 0.47
N VAL A 105 1.97 2.93 0.82
CA VAL A 105 0.63 2.33 0.77
C VAL A 105 0.39 1.41 1.95
N ILE A 106 -0.89 1.22 2.26
CA ILE A 106 -1.39 0.39 3.35
C ILE A 106 -2.39 -0.62 2.77
N CYS A 107 -2.16 -1.90 3.02
CA CYS A 107 -3.09 -2.98 2.72
C CYS A 107 -3.66 -3.52 4.04
N ILE A 108 -4.98 -3.57 4.17
CA ILE A 108 -5.62 -4.20 5.32
C ILE A 108 -5.99 -5.62 4.94
N PHE A 109 -5.55 -6.62 5.71
CA PHE A 109 -5.90 -8.02 5.51
C PHE A 109 -6.76 -8.54 6.67
N CYS A 110 -7.99 -8.98 6.39
CA CYS A 110 -8.92 -9.41 7.43
C CYS A 110 -10.00 -10.36 6.90
N LYS A 111 -10.70 -11.06 7.80
CA LYS A 111 -11.73 -12.04 7.41
C LYS A 111 -13.03 -11.41 6.85
N ASP A 112 -13.40 -10.22 7.32
CA ASP A 112 -14.60 -9.52 6.87
C ASP A 112 -14.25 -8.06 6.57
N SER A 113 -14.16 -7.74 5.28
CA SER A 113 -13.77 -6.43 4.79
C SER A 113 -14.76 -5.34 5.18
N ARG A 114 -16.06 -5.66 5.32
CA ARG A 114 -17.13 -4.68 5.59
C ARG A 114 -16.91 -3.93 6.89
N ASN A 115 -16.30 -4.58 7.88
CA ASN A 115 -16.00 -3.98 9.18
C ASN A 115 -14.96 -2.86 9.08
N TYR A 116 -14.12 -2.85 8.03
CA TYR A 116 -12.94 -1.98 7.95
C TYR A 116 -12.90 -1.12 6.69
N GLN A 117 -13.84 -1.25 5.77
CA GLN A 117 -13.95 -0.39 4.58
C GLN A 117 -14.02 1.11 4.92
N TYR A 118 -14.56 1.45 6.10
CA TYR A 118 -14.60 2.85 6.54
C TYR A 118 -13.20 3.44 6.77
N LEU A 119 -12.20 2.60 7.10
CA LEU A 119 -10.82 3.05 7.25
C LEU A 119 -10.27 3.57 5.93
N GLN A 120 -10.61 2.91 4.81
CA GLN A 120 -10.20 3.34 3.47
C GLN A 120 -10.70 4.75 3.13
N LYS A 121 -11.90 5.12 3.60
CA LYS A 121 -12.43 6.48 3.47
C LYS A 121 -11.69 7.49 4.35
N ARG A 122 -11.23 7.05 5.53
CA ARG A 122 -10.55 7.90 6.53
C ARG A 122 -9.07 8.11 6.21
N TYR A 123 -8.38 7.11 5.66
CA TYR A 123 -6.95 7.15 5.40
C TYR A 123 -6.66 6.86 3.92
N ARG A 124 -6.30 7.91 3.19
CA ARG A 124 -6.07 7.86 1.72
C ARG A 124 -4.97 6.90 1.27
N LYS A 125 -4.07 6.50 2.17
CA LYS A 125 -2.98 5.56 1.86
C LYS A 125 -3.43 4.10 1.88
N ILE A 126 -4.65 3.82 2.32
CA ILE A 126 -5.21 2.47 2.27
C ILE A 126 -5.67 2.20 0.84
N VAL A 127 -5.01 1.27 0.17
CA VAL A 127 -5.34 0.89 -1.22
C VAL A 127 -6.46 -0.14 -1.26
N GLY A 128 -6.59 -0.97 -0.21
CA GLY A 128 -7.65 -1.95 -0.14
C GLY A 128 -7.78 -2.65 1.20
N VAL A 129 -8.94 -3.30 1.37
CA VAL A 129 -9.24 -4.22 2.46
C VAL A 129 -9.51 -5.59 1.86
N PHE A 130 -8.56 -6.50 2.05
CA PHE A 130 -8.47 -7.79 1.39
C PHE A 130 -8.88 -8.92 2.33
N THR A 131 -9.64 -9.88 1.80
CA THR A 131 -10.04 -11.10 2.50
C THR A 131 -9.34 -12.35 1.97
N GLU A 132 -8.69 -12.24 0.81
CA GLU A 132 -8.02 -13.33 0.11
C GLU A 132 -6.57 -12.95 -0.16
N GLU A 133 -5.67 -13.91 0.04
CA GLU A 133 -4.22 -13.71 -0.03
C GLU A 133 -3.76 -13.39 -1.45
N GLN A 134 -4.41 -13.97 -2.45
CA GLN A 134 -4.10 -13.73 -3.86
C GLN A 134 -4.30 -12.26 -4.24
N TYR A 135 -5.46 -11.68 -3.92
CA TYR A 135 -5.72 -10.26 -4.23
C TYR A 135 -4.81 -9.31 -3.45
N LEU A 136 -4.44 -9.68 -2.21
CA LEU A 136 -3.45 -8.92 -1.47
C LEU A 136 -2.09 -8.96 -2.15
N LYS A 137 -1.66 -10.14 -2.61
CA LYS A 137 -0.39 -10.32 -3.32
C LYS A 137 -0.37 -9.49 -4.61
N GLU A 138 -1.40 -9.60 -5.43
CA GLU A 138 -1.55 -8.83 -6.67
C GLU A 138 -1.46 -7.32 -6.39
N ALA A 139 -2.16 -6.82 -5.38
CA ALA A 139 -2.09 -5.41 -5.00
C ALA A 139 -0.69 -4.96 -4.54
N ILE A 140 0.07 -5.81 -3.86
CA ILE A 140 1.46 -5.50 -3.47
C ILE A 140 2.38 -5.49 -4.70
N GLU A 141 2.21 -6.45 -5.61
CA GLU A 141 3.00 -6.58 -6.83
C GLU A 141 2.75 -5.42 -7.81
N ASP A 142 1.50 -4.99 -7.95
CA ASP A 142 1.09 -3.81 -8.72
C ASP A 142 1.71 -2.52 -8.15
N GLU A 143 1.76 -2.42 -6.82
CA GLU A 143 2.40 -1.28 -6.17
C GLU A 143 3.92 -1.30 -6.37
N LEU A 144 4.56 -2.47 -6.38
CA LEU A 144 6.00 -2.57 -6.62
C LEU A 144 6.40 -2.28 -8.06
N ASN A 145 5.55 -2.71 -9.00
CA ASN A 145 5.75 -2.54 -10.43
C ASN A 145 4.57 -1.76 -10.99
N PRO A 146 4.46 -0.45 -10.71
CA PRO A 146 3.39 0.36 -11.28
C PRO A 146 3.60 0.33 -12.80
N SER A 147 2.83 -0.52 -13.48
CA SER A 147 2.72 -0.45 -14.92
C SER A 147 2.23 0.97 -15.22
N SER A 148 2.82 1.63 -16.20
CA SER A 148 2.40 2.97 -16.63
C SER A 148 0.95 3.02 -17.16
N GLU A 149 0.28 1.87 -17.19
CA GLU A 149 -1.16 1.72 -17.38
C GLU A 149 -1.85 1.85 -16.02
N PHE A 150 -2.24 3.09 -15.69
CA PHE A 150 -3.14 3.38 -14.59
C PHE A 150 -4.40 2.50 -14.69
N PHE A 151 -4.46 1.42 -13.91
CA PHE A 151 -5.72 0.75 -13.61
C PHE A 151 -6.49 1.62 -12.61
N VAL A 152 -7.33 2.51 -13.15
CA VAL A 152 -8.54 2.92 -12.45
C VAL A 152 -9.42 1.66 -12.38
N THR A 153 -9.22 0.84 -11.36
CA THR A 153 -10.14 -0.26 -11.08
C THR A 153 -11.46 0.36 -10.64
N ASP A 154 -12.38 0.36 -11.61
CA ASP A 154 -13.72 0.91 -11.58
C ASP A 154 -14.65 0.07 -10.69
N GLN A 155 -14.34 0.00 -9.39
CA GLN A 155 -15.24 -0.55 -8.39
C GLN A 155 -15.34 0.43 -7.23
N HIS A 156 -16.46 1.17 -7.24
CA HIS A 156 -16.93 2.11 -6.22
C HIS A 156 -16.30 3.52 -6.22
N LEU A 157 -16.51 4.26 -7.30
CA LEU A 157 -16.70 5.71 -7.20
C LEU A 157 -17.96 5.99 -6.36
N SER A 158 -17.80 6.03 -5.03
CA SER A 158 -18.80 6.63 -4.15
C SER A 158 -18.89 8.13 -4.50
N PRO A 159 -20.09 8.73 -4.67
CA PRO A 159 -20.26 10.11 -5.15
C PRO A 159 -19.83 11.22 -4.18
N HIS A 160 -19.01 10.89 -3.18
CA HIS A 160 -18.51 11.82 -2.17
C HIS A 160 -16.98 11.92 -2.23
N PHE A 161 -16.45 12.22 -3.42
CA PHE A 161 -15.12 12.82 -3.52
C PHE A 161 -15.23 14.28 -3.07
N VAL A 162 -15.07 14.53 -1.77
CA VAL A 162 -14.70 15.87 -1.32
C VAL A 162 -13.22 16.03 -1.60
N LEU A 163 -12.96 16.59 -2.78
CA LEU A 163 -11.64 16.97 -3.28
C LEU A 163 -11.06 18.04 -2.35
N SER A 164 -9.89 17.75 -1.77
CA SER A 164 -9.10 18.76 -1.04
C SER A 164 -8.20 19.48 -2.04
N ASP A 165 -8.33 20.80 -2.10
CA ASP A 165 -8.16 21.68 -3.27
C ASP A 165 -6.71 22.04 -3.69
N ASP A 166 -5.65 21.51 -3.09
CA ASP A 166 -4.34 22.20 -3.14
C ASP A 166 -3.17 21.41 -3.76
N ARG A 167 -3.32 20.80 -4.94
CA ARG A 167 -2.16 20.34 -5.73
C ARG A 167 -2.27 20.73 -7.20
N GLU A 168 -1.20 21.30 -7.75
CA GLU A 168 -1.16 21.81 -9.14
C GLU A 168 -1.45 20.72 -10.19
N GLU A 169 -1.10 19.47 -9.90
CA GLU A 169 -1.43 18.29 -10.71
C GLU A 169 -2.95 18.09 -10.88
N PHE A 170 -3.76 18.55 -9.92
CA PHE A 170 -5.23 18.47 -9.98
C PHE A 170 -5.87 19.63 -10.74
N LYS A 171 -5.19 20.76 -10.94
CA LYS A 171 -5.70 21.84 -11.81
C LYS A 171 -5.82 21.36 -13.25
N PHE A 172 -4.85 20.59 -13.72
CA PHE A 172 -4.90 19.99 -15.05
C PHE A 172 -6.12 19.07 -15.19
N TYR A 173 -6.35 18.19 -14.21
CA TYR A 173 -7.46 17.26 -14.25
C TYR A 173 -8.83 17.95 -14.21
N LYS A 174 -8.97 19.00 -13.39
CA LYS A 174 -10.20 19.80 -13.30
C LYS A 174 -10.45 20.57 -14.60
N GLN A 175 -9.41 21.19 -15.18
CA GLN A 175 -9.50 21.85 -16.49
C GLN A 175 -9.83 20.89 -17.61
N TYR A 176 -9.29 19.67 -17.58
CA TYR A 176 -9.57 18.63 -18.56
C TYR A 176 -11.04 18.16 -18.49
N ILE A 177 -11.56 17.91 -17.28
CA ILE A 177 -12.97 17.56 -17.09
C ILE A 177 -13.89 18.71 -17.55
N GLU A 178 -13.58 19.95 -17.21
CA GLU A 178 -14.34 21.13 -17.63
C GLU A 178 -14.33 21.31 -19.16
N LEU A 179 -13.20 21.01 -19.82
CA LEU A 179 -13.10 20.97 -21.27
C LEU A 179 -14.02 19.91 -21.87
N LEU A 180 -14.00 18.68 -21.34
CA LEU A 180 -14.84 17.58 -21.82
C LEU A 180 -16.33 17.85 -21.62
N GLN A 181 -16.72 18.47 -20.50
CA GLN A 181 -18.12 18.80 -20.23
C GLN A 181 -18.67 19.89 -21.16
N ASN A 182 -17.82 20.83 -21.58
CA ASN A 182 -18.20 21.93 -22.47
C ASN A 182 -17.90 21.65 -23.95
N TYR A 183 -17.31 20.50 -24.28
CA TYR A 183 -16.99 20.16 -25.66
C TYR A 183 -18.27 19.80 -26.44
N PRO A 184 -18.50 20.36 -27.63
CA PRO A 184 -19.64 19.99 -28.46
C PRO A 184 -19.42 18.58 -29.01
N TRP A 185 -20.09 17.61 -28.40
CA TRP A 185 -20.02 16.21 -28.77
C TRP A 185 -20.76 15.96 -30.10
N THR A 186 -20.09 16.15 -31.23
CA THR A 186 -20.51 15.62 -32.52
C THR A 186 -19.78 14.30 -32.81
N SER A 187 -20.37 13.45 -33.65
CA SER A 187 -19.80 12.14 -34.01
C SER A 187 -18.41 12.22 -34.64
N ASP A 188 -18.11 13.32 -35.33
CA ASP A 188 -16.81 13.53 -35.98
C ASP A 188 -15.71 13.87 -34.97
N ASN A 189 -16.05 14.62 -33.91
CA ASN A 189 -15.11 15.02 -32.86
C ASN A 189 -14.60 13.84 -32.00
N ARG A 190 -15.37 12.74 -31.91
CA ARG A 190 -14.96 11.53 -31.18
C ARG A 190 -13.86 10.75 -31.89
N LYS A 191 -13.83 10.77 -33.23
CA LYS A 191 -12.78 10.08 -33.99
C LYS A 191 -11.44 10.77 -33.83
N THR A 192 -11.42 12.10 -33.87
CA THR A 192 -10.18 12.88 -33.80
C THR A 192 -9.49 12.78 -32.43
N MET A 193 -10.24 12.61 -31.33
CA MET A 193 -9.64 12.45 -29.99
C MET A 193 -9.12 11.04 -29.66
N LEU A 194 -9.52 10.02 -30.40
CA LEU A 194 -9.05 8.64 -30.19
C LEU A 194 -7.85 8.29 -31.07
N ASP A 195 -7.57 9.12 -32.08
CA ASP A 195 -6.51 8.92 -33.08
C ASP A 195 -5.24 9.78 -32.81
N GLU A 196 -5.20 10.59 -31.74
CA GLU A 196 -4.01 11.35 -31.25
C GLU A 196 -3.47 10.80 -29.93
#